data_AF-A0A3B9GYN0-F1
#
_entry.id   AF-A0A3B9GYN0-F1
#
_cell.length_a   1.000
_cell.length_b   1.000
_cell.length_c   1.000
_cell.angle_alpha   90.00
_cell.angle_beta   90.00
_cell.angle_gamma   90.00
#
_symmetry.space_group_name_H-M   'P 1'
#
loop_
_entity.id
_entity.type
_entity.pdbx_description
1 polymer ?
#
loop_
_entity_poly.entity_id
_entity_poly.type
_entity_poly.pdbx_seq_one_letter_code
_entity_poly.pdbx_strand_id
1 'polypeptide(L)'
;FANIAHGCNSVIATKAALKMSDYVVTEAGFGADLGAEKFFNIKCRQAGLTPSAAVVVATVRALKMHGGLSLKESASVGYGALA
;
A
#
# COMPACT_ATOMS: atom_id res chain seq x y z
N PHE A 1 2.06 10.71 -8.42
CA PHE A 1 2.55 9.52 -9.16
C PHE A 1 3.45 8.67 -8.27
N ALA A 2 3.38 7.34 -8.42
CA ALA A 2 4.19 6.39 -7.66
C ALA A 2 5.28 5.69 -8.49
N ASN A 3 5.31 5.90 -9.81
CA ASN A 3 6.37 5.42 -10.71
C ASN A 3 7.56 6.42 -10.74
N ILE A 4 7.33 7.66 -11.22
CA ILE A 4 8.36 8.71 -11.35
C ILE A 4 8.50 9.62 -10.10
N ALA A 5 7.71 9.37 -9.07
CA ALA A 5 7.74 10.10 -7.79
C ALA A 5 7.38 9.16 -6.63
N HIS A 6 7.38 9.67 -5.40
CA HIS A 6 7.22 8.85 -4.19
C HIS A 6 5.79 8.35 -3.90
N GLY A 7 4.77 8.76 -4.66
CA GLY A 7 3.44 8.15 -4.56
C GLY A 7 2.64 8.41 -3.28
N CYS A 8 2.99 9.42 -2.46
CA CYS A 8 2.36 9.69 -1.17
C CYS A 8 1.61 11.03 -1.13
N ASN A 9 0.65 11.18 -0.20
CA ASN A 9 0.08 12.48 0.15
C ASN A 9 1.13 13.41 0.82
N SER A 10 0.81 14.69 0.99
CA SER A 10 1.76 15.68 1.49
C SER A 10 2.24 15.41 2.92
N VAL A 11 3.51 15.78 3.18
CA VAL A 11 4.09 15.72 4.53
C VAL A 11 3.35 16.63 5.49
N ILE A 12 2.94 17.83 5.03
CA ILE A 12 2.19 18.81 5.82
C ILE A 12 0.88 18.18 6.32
N ALA A 13 0.10 17.53 5.45
CA ALA A 13 -1.16 16.89 5.84
C ALA A 13 -0.92 15.75 6.84
N THR A 14 0.11 14.93 6.62
CA THR A 14 0.43 13.81 7.53
C THR A 14 0.84 14.32 8.91
N LYS A 15 1.67 15.36 8.99
CA LYS A 15 2.10 15.96 10.27
C LYS A 15 0.96 16.68 10.99
N ALA A 16 0.09 17.38 10.26
CA ALA A 16 -1.08 18.02 10.85
C ALA A 16 -2.01 16.97 11.48
N ALA A 17 -2.32 15.89 10.75
CA ALA A 17 -3.16 14.80 11.26
C ALA A 17 -2.55 14.15 12.53
N LEU A 18 -1.23 13.93 12.56
CA LEU A 18 -0.53 13.36 13.73
C LEU A 18 -0.59 14.25 14.99
N LYS A 19 -0.95 15.53 14.84
CA LYS A 19 -1.13 16.45 15.97
C LYS A 19 -2.59 16.58 16.42
N MET A 20 -3.53 16.07 15.62
CA MET A 20 -4.97 16.28 15.82
C MET A 20 -5.75 14.99 16.09
N SER A 21 -5.10 13.83 15.92
CA SER A 21 -5.74 12.52 16.02
C SER A 21 -4.85 11.54 16.79
N ASP A 22 -5.48 10.60 17.50
CA ASP A 22 -4.76 9.50 18.19
C ASP A 22 -4.11 8.53 17.19
N TYR A 23 -4.75 8.34 16.04
CA TYR A 23 -4.28 7.49 14.95
C TYR A 23 -4.43 8.18 13.61
N VAL A 24 -3.44 8.01 12.74
CA VAL A 24 -3.45 8.51 11.37
C VAL A 24 -3.22 7.36 10.41
N VAL A 25 -4.19 7.11 9.56
CA VAL A 25 -4.06 6.18 8.43
C VAL A 25 -3.70 6.98 7.19
N THR A 26 -2.65 6.55 6.49
CA THR A 26 -2.25 7.10 5.19
C THR A 26 -1.86 5.94 4.27
N GLU A 27 -1.71 6.22 2.98
CA GLU A 27 -1.42 5.24 1.95
C GLU A 27 -0.31 5.71 1.01
N ALA A 28 0.23 4.75 0.26
CA ALA A 28 1.16 4.99 -0.83
C ALA A 28 0.68 4.21 -2.07
N GLY A 29 0.80 4.82 -3.25
CA GLY A 29 0.29 4.23 -4.49
C GLY A 29 1.08 3.00 -4.97
N PHE A 30 0.41 2.14 -5.76
CA PHE A 30 0.90 0.82 -6.19
C PHE A 30 1.11 -0.18 -5.04
N GLY A 31 1.80 -1.29 -5.29
CA GLY A 31 2.10 -2.32 -4.30
C GLY A 31 3.20 -1.89 -3.31
N ALA A 32 3.46 -2.75 -2.34
CA ALA A 32 4.47 -2.51 -1.31
C ALA A 32 5.91 -2.44 -1.88
N ASP A 33 6.12 -3.08 -3.01
CA ASP A 33 7.36 -3.08 -3.81
C ASP A 33 7.73 -1.70 -4.37
N LEU A 34 6.75 -0.81 -4.56
CA LEU A 34 6.98 0.55 -5.06
C LEU A 34 6.52 1.63 -4.08
N GLY A 35 5.25 1.62 -3.69
CA GLY A 35 4.66 2.67 -2.86
C GLY A 35 5.21 2.65 -1.45
N ALA A 36 5.14 1.48 -0.80
CA ALA A 36 5.59 1.35 0.58
C ALA A 36 7.11 1.56 0.69
N GLU A 37 7.90 0.94 -0.19
CA GLU A 37 9.35 1.17 -0.28
C GLU A 37 9.70 2.67 -0.30
N LYS A 38 9.07 3.45 -1.19
CA LYS A 38 9.29 4.90 -1.29
C LYS A 38 8.74 5.67 -0.08
N PHE A 39 7.62 5.24 0.51
CA PHE A 39 7.10 5.84 1.72
C PHE A 39 8.09 5.71 2.89
N PHE A 40 8.67 4.52 3.09
CA PHE A 40 9.65 4.27 4.15
C PHE A 40 11.00 4.94 3.85
N ASN A 41 11.54 4.75 2.64
CA ASN A 41 12.91 5.16 2.33
C ASN A 41 13.04 6.61 1.85
N ILE A 42 11.96 7.26 1.38
CA ILE A 42 12.00 8.68 0.97
C ILE A 42 11.21 9.52 1.98
N LYS A 43 9.89 9.32 2.07
CA LYS A 43 9.02 10.22 2.86
C LYS A 43 9.33 10.14 4.35
N CYS A 44 9.41 8.95 4.94
CA CYS A 44 9.66 8.80 6.37
C CYS A 44 11.04 9.31 6.76
N ARG A 45 12.08 8.92 6.00
CA ARG A 45 13.46 9.38 6.21
C ARG A 45 13.59 10.90 6.12
N GLN A 46 12.98 11.55 5.12
CA GLN A 46 13.08 13.00 4.94
C GLN A 46 12.18 13.80 5.90
N ALA A 47 11.01 13.26 6.26
CA ALA A 47 10.04 13.97 7.09
C ALA A 47 10.16 13.69 8.60
N GLY A 48 10.97 12.70 8.99
CA GLY A 48 11.09 12.24 10.37
C GLY A 48 9.82 11.55 10.87
N LEU A 49 9.20 10.71 10.03
CA LEU A 49 8.01 9.93 10.39
C LEU A 49 8.41 8.51 10.78
N THR A 50 7.73 7.94 11.78
CA THR A 50 7.93 6.57 12.23
C THR A 50 6.58 5.85 12.23
N PRO A 51 6.26 5.07 11.18
CA PRO A 51 5.00 4.34 11.12
C PRO A 51 4.95 3.23 12.18
N SER A 52 3.86 3.15 12.93
CA SER A 52 3.69 2.14 14.01
C SER A 52 3.23 0.78 13.49
N ALA A 53 2.59 0.74 12.32
CA ALA A 53 2.09 -0.47 11.68
C ALA A 53 1.95 -0.27 10.17
N ALA A 54 1.87 -1.36 9.41
CA ALA A 54 1.55 -1.36 7.99
C ALA A 54 0.41 -2.35 7.72
N VAL A 55 -0.51 -1.97 6.82
CA VAL A 55 -1.62 -2.83 6.38
C VAL A 55 -1.42 -3.14 4.90
N VAL A 56 -1.25 -4.42 4.56
CA VAL A 56 -1.13 -4.89 3.18
C VAL A 56 -2.50 -5.35 2.69
N VAL A 57 -3.09 -4.60 1.77
CA VAL A 57 -4.39 -4.95 1.18
C VAL A 57 -4.20 -6.06 0.15
N ALA A 58 -4.96 -7.14 0.30
CA ALA A 58 -5.01 -8.24 -0.65
C ALA A 58 -6.46 -8.66 -0.92
N THR A 59 -6.72 -9.23 -2.09
CA THR A 59 -8.03 -9.80 -2.43
C THR A 59 -7.86 -11.22 -2.93
N VAL A 60 -8.84 -12.09 -2.63
CA VAL A 60 -8.87 -13.48 -3.11
C VAL A 60 -8.71 -13.55 -4.64
N ARG A 61 -9.35 -12.63 -5.37
CA ARG A 61 -9.26 -12.56 -6.83
C ARG A 61 -7.86 -12.18 -7.31
N ALA A 62 -7.23 -11.17 -6.70
CA ALA A 62 -5.87 -10.77 -7.06
C ALA A 62 -4.87 -11.90 -6.81
N LEU A 63 -4.98 -12.61 -5.67
CA LEU A 63 -4.11 -13.75 -5.36
C LEU A 63 -4.29 -14.87 -6.40
N LYS A 64 -5.52 -15.21 -6.78
CA LYS A 64 -5.80 -16.17 -7.87
C LYS A 64 -5.18 -15.77 -9.21
N MET A 65 -5.23 -14.48 -9.55
CA MET A 65 -4.59 -13.98 -10.76
C MET A 65 -3.07 -14.10 -10.70
N HIS A 66 -2.47 -13.78 -9.55
CA HIS A 66 -1.04 -14.00 -9.33
C HIS A 66 -0.65 -15.49 -9.30
N GLY A 67 -1.59 -16.37 -8.94
CA GLY A 67 -1.47 -17.83 -9.07
C GLY A 67 -1.67 -18.38 -10.49
N GLY A 68 -1.83 -17.53 -11.50
CA GLY A 68 -1.84 -17.91 -12.92
C GLY A 68 -3.24 -18.01 -13.56
N LEU A 69 -4.32 -17.77 -12.83
CA LEU A 69 -5.66 -17.72 -13.43
C LEU A 69 -5.87 -16.42 -14.22
N SER A 70 -6.61 -16.51 -15.32
CA SER A 70 -7.03 -15.31 -16.05
C SER A 70 -8.00 -14.45 -15.22
N LEU A 71 -8.21 -13.20 -15.66
CA LEU A 71 -9.17 -12.29 -15.04
C LEU A 71 -10.60 -12.86 -15.01
N LYS A 72 -10.97 -13.66 -16.01
CA LYS A 72 -12.30 -14.29 -16.11
C LYS A 72 -12.42 -15.47 -15.16
N GLU A 73 -11.40 -16.33 -15.11
CA GLU A 73 -11.40 -17.53 -14.25
C GLU A 73 -11.30 -17.17 -12.78
N SER A 74 -10.52 -16.13 -12.44
CA SER A 74 -10.31 -15.67 -11.05
C SER A 74 -11.58 -15.16 -10.35
N ALA A 75 -12.66 -14.89 -11.09
CA ALA A 75 -13.95 -14.49 -10.53
C ALA A 75 -14.76 -15.67 -9.95
N SER A 76 -14.42 -16.91 -10.30
CA SER A 76 -15.10 -18.10 -9.79
C SER A 76 -14.73 -18.39 -8.33
N VAL A 77 -15.68 -18.92 -7.56
CA VAL A 77 -15.43 -19.40 -6.19
C VAL A 77 -14.66 -20.71 -6.26
N GLY A 78 -13.57 -20.82 -5.51
CA GLY A 78 -12.66 -21.96 -5.56
C GLY A 78 -11.28 -21.63 -4.98
N TYR A 79 -10.47 -22.66 -4.72
CA TYR A 79 -9.20 -22.53 -4.00
C TYR A 79 -7.96 -22.93 -4.82
N GLY A 80 -8.13 -23.53 -6.00
CA GLY A 80 -7.05 -24.19 -6.76
C GLY A 80 -5.89 -23.32 -7.24
N ALA A 81 -5.95 -22.00 -7.02
CA ALA A 81 -4.88 -21.04 -7.35
C ALA A 81 -4.55 -20.09 -6.18
N LEU A 82 -4.93 -20.46 -4.95
CA LEU A 82 -4.66 -19.71 -3.71
C LEU A 82 -3.50 -20.32 -2.89
N ALA A 83 -2.59 -21.04 -3.55
CA ALA A 83 -1.46 -21.70 -2.91
C ALA A 83 -0.19 -20.84 -2.95
#